data_AF-A0A9J5XC98-F1
#
_entry.id   AF-A0A9J5XC98-F1
#
_cell.length_a   1.000
_cell.length_b   1.000
_cell.length_c   1.000
_cell.angle_alpha   90.00
_cell.angle_beta   90.00
_cell.angle_gamma   90.00
#
_symmetry.space_group_name_H-M   'P 1'
#
loop_
_entity.id
_entity.type
_entity.pdbx_description
1 polymer ?
#
loop_
_entity_poly.entity_id
_entity_poly.type
_entity_poly.pdbx_seq_one_letter_code
_entity_poly.pdbx_strand_id
1 'polypeptide(L)' 'MWLQSEGFLEKLEFWWQSYNIVGRADFVLLQKLKRLKRDISNWNREEFGKVETRKTRALDELAAFEQANESAY' A
#
# COMPACT_ATOMS: atom_id res chain seq x y z
N MET A 1 0.67 6.54 -5.61
CA MET A 1 0.33 5.10 -5.72
C MET A 1 1.60 4.28 -5.55
N TRP A 2 1.53 3.08 -4.96
CA TRP A 2 2.67 2.18 -4.74
C TRP A 2 3.51 1.87 -5.99
N LEU A 3 2.89 1.86 -7.18
CA LEU A 3 3.57 1.69 -8.47
C LEU A 3 4.59 2.78 -8.81
N GLN A 4 4.45 3.96 -8.18
CA GLN A 4 5.33 5.11 -8.38
C GLN A 4 6.27 5.33 -7.19
N SER A 5 6.27 4.42 -6.22
CA SER A 5 7.19 4.48 -5.08
C SER A 5 8.60 4.16 -5.53
N GLU A 6 9.55 4.98 -5.09
CA GLU A 6 10.96 4.62 -5.16
C GLU A 6 11.18 3.29 -4.40
N GLY A 7 12.02 2.41 -4.94
CA GLY A 7 12.25 1.07 -4.40
C GLY A 7 11.17 0.02 -4.70
N PHE A 8 10.13 0.34 -5.48
CA PHE A 8 9.09 -0.64 -5.85
C PHE A 8 9.67 -1.90 -6.53
N LEU A 9 10.52 -1.71 -7.54
CA LEU A 9 11.11 -2.83 -8.30
C LEU A 9 12.04 -3.67 -7.43
N GLU A 10 12.86 -3.02 -6.59
CA GLU A 10 13.78 -3.70 -5.65
C GLU A 10 13.00 -4.56 -4.66
N LYS A 11 11.89 -4.04 -4.12
CA LYS A 11 11.03 -4.79 -3.19
C LYS A 11 10.32 -5.95 -3.87
N LEU A 12 9.86 -5.76 -5.10
CA LEU A 12 9.24 -6.81 -5.91
C LEU A 12 10.23 -7.93 -6.22
N GLU A 13 11.45 -7.59 -6.60
CA GLU A 13 12.52 -8.54 -6.85
C GLU A 13 12.89 -9.32 -5.59
N PHE A 14 13.05 -8.63 -4.46
CA PHE A 14 13.31 -9.26 -3.16
C PHE A 14 12.25 -10.31 -2.81
N TRP A 15 10.97 -9.94 -2.89
CA TRP A 15 9.87 -10.88 -2.65
C TRP A 15 9.90 -12.04 -3.63
N TRP A 16 10.05 -11.76 -4.92
CA TRP A 16 10.07 -12.77 -5.97
C TRP A 16 11.16 -13.83 -5.77
N GLN A 17 12.36 -13.40 -5.37
CA GLN A 17 13.49 -14.26 -5.07
C GLN A 17 13.30 -15.02 -3.76
N SER A 18 12.69 -14.40 -2.74
CA SER A 18 12.43 -15.05 -1.44
C SER A 18 11.42 -16.21 -1.51
N TYR A 19 10.57 -16.25 -2.55
CA TYR A 19 9.60 -17.30 -2.71
C TYR A 19 10.24 -18.62 -3.16
N ASN A 20 10.56 -19.48 -2.19
CA ASN A 20 10.94 -20.85 -2.46
C ASN A 20 9.68 -21.73 -2.62
N ILE A 21 9.41 -22.16 -3.87
CA ILE A 21 8.26 -22.98 -4.23
C ILE A 21 8.76 -24.08 -5.17
N VAL A 22 8.44 -25.33 -4.84
CA VAL A 22 8.86 -26.51 -5.61
C VAL A 22 7.65 -27.07 -6.35
N GLY A 23 7.84 -27.47 -7.60
CA GLY A 23 6.81 -28.07 -8.44
C GLY A 23 7.07 -27.86 -9.92
N ARG A 24 6.07 -28.17 -10.74
CA ARG A 24 6.10 -27.87 -12.17
C ARG A 24 6.11 -26.35 -12.41
N ALA A 25 6.68 -25.91 -13.52
CA ALA A 25 6.87 -24.49 -13.81
C ALA A 25 5.56 -23.68 -13.80
N ASP A 26 4.47 -24.25 -14.31
CA ASP A 26 3.11 -23.66 -14.29
C ASP A 26 2.64 -23.40 -12.86
N PHE A 27 2.82 -24.39 -11.98
CA PHE A 27 2.43 -24.30 -10.58
C PHE A 27 3.30 -23.30 -9.81
N VAL A 28 4.61 -23.35 -10.00
CA VAL A 28 5.55 -22.44 -9.34
C VAL A 28 5.23 -20.99 -9.69
N LEU A 29 5.00 -20.69 -10.98
CA LEU A 29 4.63 -19.36 -11.44
C LEU A 29 3.31 -18.89 -10.81
N LEU A 30 2.27 -19.72 -10.85
CA LEU A 30 0.96 -19.40 -10.28
C LEU A 30 1.06 -19.08 -8.78
N GLN A 31 1.82 -19.87 -8.03
CA GLN A 31 2.00 -19.67 -6.59
C GLN A 31 2.81 -18.43 -6.27
N LYS A 32 3.88 -18.15 -7.03
CA LYS A 32 4.66 -16.91 -6.87
C LYS A 32 3.79 -15.68 -7.12
N LEU A 33 2.98 -15.67 -8.17
CA LEU A 33 2.06 -14.56 -8.46
C LEU A 33 1.01 -14.37 -7.36
N LYS A 34 0.46 -15.46 -6.80
CA LYS A 34 -0.49 -15.38 -5.68
C LYS A 34 0.13 -14.76 -4.43
N ARG A 35 1.36 -15.15 -4.08
CA ARG A 35 2.10 -14.58 -2.95
C ARG A 35 2.44 -13.11 -3.18
N LEU A 36 2.94 -12.80 -4.37
CA LEU A 36 3.28 -11.44 -4.76
C LEU A 36 2.09 -10.48 -4.67
N LYS A 37 0.93 -10.90 -5.18
CA LYS A 37 -0.31 -10.11 -5.07
C LYS A 37 -0.66 -9.80 -3.61
N ARG A 38 -0.51 -10.77 -2.71
CA ARG A 38 -0.81 -10.57 -1.28
C ARG A 38 0.17 -9.60 -0.65
N ASP A 39 1.46 -9.75 -0.90
CA ASP A 39 2.50 -8.91 -0.29
C ASP A 39 2.43 -7.47 -0.79
N ILE A 40 2.16 -7.26 -2.08
CA ILE A 40 1.86 -5.91 -2.63
C ILE A 40 0.62 -5.31 -1.94
N SER A 41 -0.44 -6.09 -1.74
CA SER A 41 -1.67 -5.59 -1.10
C SER A 41 -1.42 -5.17 0.35
N ASN A 42 -0.65 -5.97 1.10
CA ASN A 42 -0.27 -5.66 2.47
C ASN A 42 0.60 -4.40 2.52
N TRP A 43 1.63 -4.33 1.69
CA TRP A 43 2.53 -3.18 1.62
C TRP A 43 1.79 -1.90 1.26
N ASN A 44 0.86 -1.97 0.30
CA ASN A 44 0.03 -0.82 -0.06
C ASN A 44 -0.80 -0.32 1.14
N ARG A 45 -1.34 -1.24 1.96
CA ARG A 45 -2.09 -0.87 3.17
C ARG A 45 -1.18 -0.29 4.27
N GLU A 46 -0.01 -0.87 4.46
CA GLU A 46 0.93 -0.47 5.52
C GLU A 46 1.53 0.91 5.25
N GLU A 47 2.01 1.14 4.03
CA GLU A 47 2.66 2.41 3.65
C GLU A 47 1.64 3.48 3.27
N PHE A 48 0.68 3.16 2.40
CA PHE A 48 -0.23 4.18 1.84
C PHE A 48 -1.57 4.23 2.57
N GLY A 49 -2.04 3.10 3.10
CA GLY A 49 -3.34 3.04 3.79
C GLY A 49 -3.41 3.97 5.01
N LYS A 50 -2.37 4.00 5.84
CA LYS A 50 -2.32 4.89 7.01
C LYS A 50 -2.12 6.36 6.64
N VAL A 51 -1.35 6.63 5.59
CA VAL A 51 -1.05 8.00 5.14
C VAL A 51 -2.31 8.66 4.59
N GLU A 52 -3.06 7.98 3.72
CA GLU A 52 -4.31 8.52 3.19
C GLU A 52 -5.35 8.73 4.30
N THR A 53 -5.52 7.76 5.22
CA THR A 53 -6.45 7.94 6.35
C THR A 53 -6.06 9.12 7.24
N ARG A 54 -4.76 9.30 7.53
CA ARG A 54 -4.27 10.44 8.33
C ARG A 54 -4.48 11.77 7.60
N LYS A 55 -4.23 11.81 6.29
CA LYS A 55 -4.44 13.00 5.46
C LYS A 55 -5.91 13.39 5.41
N THR A 56 -6.81 12.45 5.15
CA THR A 56 -8.27 12.71 5.18
C THR A 56 -8.71 13.24 6.53
N ARG A 57 -8.29 12.59 7.62
CA ARG A 57 -8.62 13.05 8.97
C ARG A 57 -8.10 14.46 9.26
N ALA A 58 -6.87 14.78 8.87
CA ALA A 58 -6.31 16.11 9.06
C ALA A 58 -7.08 17.18 8.25
N LEU A 59 -7.56 16.84 7.05
CA LEU A 59 -8.42 17.73 6.25
C LEU A 59 -9.79 17.92 6.90
N ASP A 60 -10.40 16.85 7.42
CA ASP A 60 -11.69 16.93 8.14
C ASP A 60 -11.59 17.78 9.41
N GLU A 61 -10.50 17.62 10.17
CA GLU A 61 -10.21 18.44 11.35
C GLU A 61 -10.04 19.93 10.96
N LEU A 62 -9.32 20.22 9.87
CA LEU A 62 -9.14 21.60 9.38
C LEU A 62 -10.48 22.24 8.97
N ALA A 63 -11.30 21.51 8.22
CA ALA A 63 -12.61 21.98 7.78
C ALA A 63 -13.56 22.26 8.98
N ALA A 64 -13.49 21.43 10.03
CA ALA A 64 -14.24 21.67 11.25
C ALA A 64 -13.79 22.95 11.99
N PHE A 65 -12.48 23.23 12.02
CA PHE A 65 -11.95 24.47 12.59
C PHE A 65 -12.38 25.70 11.80
N GLU A 66 -12.36 25.64 10.47
CA GLU A 66 -12.83 26.72 9.59
C GLU A 66 -14.32 27.02 9.84
N GLN A 67 -15.16 25.98 9.90
CA GLN A 67 -16.60 26.14 10.15
C GLN A 67 -16.92 26.70 11.54
N ALA A 68 -16.16 26.30 12.56
CA ALA A 68 -16.30 26.83 13.92
C ALA A 68 -15.85 28.29 14.01
N ASN A 69 -14.81 28.67 13.26
CA ASN A 69 -14.34 30.05 13.20
C ASN A 69 -15.34 30.95 12.44
N GLU A 70 -15.93 30.48 11.34
CA GLU A 70 -16.95 31.22 10.59
C GLU A 70 -18.25 31.42 11.37
N SER A 71 -18.67 30.44 12.17
CA SER A 71 -19.88 30.56 13.01
C SER A 71 -19.68 31.43 14.26
N ALA A 72 -18.44 31.83 14.56
CA ALA A 72 -18.09 32.69 15.68
C ALA A 72 -18.05 34.18 15.31
N TYR A 73 -18.22 34.51 14.02
CA TYR A 73 -18.43 35.87 13.49
C TYR A 73 -19.89 36.07 13.08
#